data_AF-A0A0B4EX98-F1
#
_entry.id   AF-A0A0B4EX98-F1
#
_cell.length_a   1.000
_cell.length_b   1.000
_cell.length_c   1.000
_cell.angle_alpha   90.00
_cell.angle_beta   90.00
_cell.angle_gamma   90.00
#
_symmetry.space_group_name_H-M   'P 1'
#
loop_
_entity.id
_entity.type
_entity.pdbx_description
1 polymer ?
#
loop_
_entity_poly.entity_id
_entity_poly.type
_entity_poly.pdbx_seq_one_letter_code
_entity_poly.pdbx_strand_id
1 'polypeptide(L)' 'MPPSLTHWFGTDDLGIDIFAEICYGAKNMLTVSCISAFLAAITGSFLGMLAGYYGGVFDEILLGILNFL' A
#
# COMPACT_ATOMS: atom_id res chain seq x y z
N MET A 1 9.51 23.07 -17.12
CA MET A 1 9.65 22.99 -18.59
C MET A 1 8.62 22.01 -19.15
N PRO A 2 8.06 22.20 -20.38
CA PRO A 2 7.09 21.27 -20.94
C PRO A 2 7.71 19.88 -21.22
N PRO A 3 6.90 18.81 -21.22
CA PRO A 3 7.38 17.44 -21.44
C PRO A 3 8.06 17.30 -22.81
N SER A 4 9.21 16.63 -22.83
CA SER A 4 10.05 16.39 -24.02
C SER A 4 10.67 15.00 -23.97
N LEU A 5 11.25 14.51 -25.07
CA LEU A 5 11.92 13.20 -25.11
C LEU A 5 13.06 13.07 -24.08
N THR A 6 13.66 14.19 -23.70
CA THR A 6 14.68 14.30 -22.65
C THR A 6 14.12 14.44 -21.24
N HIS A 7 12.89 14.92 -21.07
CA HIS A 7 12.19 15.07 -19.79
C HIS A 7 10.74 14.61 -19.96
N TRP A 8 10.49 13.30 -19.79
CA TRP A 8 9.21 12.68 -20.16
C TRP A 8 8.00 13.30 -19.47
N PHE A 9 8.15 13.70 -18.22
CA PHE A 9 7.12 14.42 -17.46
C PHE A 9 7.39 15.92 -17.29
N GLY A 10 8.43 16.44 -17.96
CA GLY A 10 8.90 17.81 -17.78
C GLY A 10 9.76 17.96 -16.54
N THR A 11 9.99 19.21 -16.16
CA THR A 11 10.77 19.56 -14.97
C THR A 11 9.93 20.31 -13.96
N ASP A 12 10.21 20.10 -12.68
CA ASP A 12 9.66 20.87 -11.57
C ASP A 12 10.10 22.35 -11.63
N ASP A 13 9.57 23.20 -10.74
CA ASP A 13 9.86 24.64 -10.65
C ASP A 13 11.36 24.95 -10.48
N LEU A 14 12.12 24.00 -9.94
CA LEU A 14 13.58 24.06 -9.75
C LEU A 14 14.39 23.50 -10.94
N GLY A 15 13.74 22.99 -11.98
CA GLY A 15 14.40 22.39 -13.15
C GLY A 15 14.79 20.91 -12.99
N ILE A 16 14.29 20.23 -11.95
CA ILE A 16 14.55 18.82 -11.68
C ILE A 16 13.58 17.95 -12.49
N ASP A 17 14.04 16.82 -13.03
CA ASP A 17 13.18 15.88 -13.78
C ASP A 17 12.18 15.18 -12.85
N ILE A 18 10.89 15.42 -13.10
CA ILE A 18 9.76 14.86 -12.34
C ILE A 18 9.71 13.33 -12.46
N PHE A 19 10.09 12.76 -13.62
CA PHE A 19 10.15 11.31 -13.81
C PHE A 19 11.18 10.67 -12.89
N ALA A 20 12.38 11.26 -12.82
CA ALA A 20 13.45 10.77 -11.95
C ALA A 20 13.05 10.84 -10.47
N GLU A 21 12.35 11.90 -10.07
CA GLU A 21 11.83 12.08 -8.71
C GLU A 21 10.79 11.02 -8.34
N ILE A 22 9.82 10.75 -9.21
CA ILE A 22 8.81 9.71 -9.00
C ILE A 22 9.48 8.33 -8.91
N CYS A 23 10.42 8.01 -9.80
CA CYS A 23 11.14 6.73 -9.76
C CYS A 23 11.93 6.55 -8.46
N TYR A 24 12.57 7.62 -7.98
CA TYR A 24 13.30 7.59 -6.72
C TYR A 24 12.36 7.41 -5.53
N GLY A 25 11.23 8.12 -5.50
CA GLY A 25 10.20 7.95 -4.46
C GLY A 25 9.57 6.56 -4.48
N ALA A 26 9.27 6.03 -5.65
CA ALA A 26 8.65 4.72 -5.84
C ALA A 26 9.49 3.57 -5.29
N LYS A 27 10.83 3.63 -5.44
CA LYS A 27 11.75 2.63 -4.86
C LYS A 27 11.54 2.45 -3.35
N ASN A 28 11.41 3.56 -2.63
CA ASN A 28 11.24 3.52 -1.17
C ASN A 28 9.85 2.99 -0.80
N MET A 29 8.82 3.43 -1.54
CA MET A 29 7.43 2.99 -1.34
C MET A 29 7.25 1.49 -1.58
N LEU A 30 7.90 0.93 -2.62
CA LEU A 30 7.82 -0.50 -2.94
C LEU A 30 8.28 -1.39 -1.78
N THR A 31 9.38 -1.02 -1.13
CA THR A 31 9.90 -1.79 0.02
C THR A 31 8.93 -1.75 1.20
N VAL A 32 8.45 -0.55 1.55
CA VAL A 32 7.57 -0.35 2.70
C VAL A 32 6.21 -1.04 2.50
N SER A 33 5.62 -0.88 1.32
CA SER A 33 4.32 -1.49 1.00
C SER A 33 4.42 -3.02 0.88
N CYS A 34 5.53 -3.57 0.38
CA CYS A 34 5.74 -5.02 0.36
C CYS A 34 5.77 -5.60 1.78
N ILE A 35 6.51 -4.97 2.70
CA ILE A 35 6.59 -5.41 4.10
C ILE A 35 5.23 -5.27 4.79
N SER A 36 4.55 -4.14 4.58
CA SER A 36 3.22 -3.88 5.14
C SER A 36 2.19 -4.91 4.65
N ALA A 37 2.16 -5.20 3.35
CA ALA A 37 1.27 -6.20 2.76
C ALA A 37 1.53 -7.60 3.32
N PHE A 38 2.80 -7.97 3.51
CA PHE A 38 3.18 -9.26 4.08
C PHE A 38 2.72 -9.39 5.55
N LEU A 39 2.92 -8.35 6.35
CA LEU A 39 2.44 -8.29 7.73
C LEU A 39 0.91 -8.38 7.79
N ALA A 40 0.21 -7.61 6.96
CA ALA A 40 -1.25 -7.63 6.86
C ALA A 40 -1.78 -9.01 6.43
N ALA A 41 -1.09 -9.68 5.50
CA ALA A 41 -1.46 -11.03 5.09
C ALA A 41 -1.31 -12.04 6.24
N ILE A 42 -0.23 -11.97 7.01
CA ILE A 42 -0.02 -12.84 8.17
C ILE A 42 -1.08 -12.60 9.25
N THR A 43 -1.27 -11.33 9.65
CA THR A 43 -2.22 -10.99 10.71
C THR A 43 -3.65 -11.26 10.29
N GLY A 44 -4.02 -10.92 9.06
CA GLY A 44 -5.32 -11.21 8.47
C GLY A 44 -5.60 -12.71 8.35
N SER A 45 -4.62 -13.50 7.92
CA SER A 45 -4.77 -14.97 7.83
C SER A 45 -4.94 -15.60 9.21
N PHE A 46 -4.20 -15.12 10.22
CA PHE A 46 -4.33 -15.62 11.59
C PHE A 46 -5.70 -15.29 12.19
N LEU A 47 -6.17 -14.05 12.03
CA LEU A 47 -7.50 -13.64 12.46
C LEU A 47 -8.61 -14.40 11.71
N GLY A 48 -8.47 -14.58 10.40
CA GLY A 48 -9.42 -15.35 9.59
C GLY A 48 -9.48 -16.82 10.01
N MET A 49 -8.34 -17.44 10.32
CA MET A 49 -8.29 -18.81 10.82
C MET A 49 -8.97 -18.94 12.19
N LEU A 50 -8.75 -17.98 13.10
CA LEU A 50 -9.41 -17.97 14.41
C LEU A 50 -10.93 -17.79 14.28
N ALA A 51 -11.38 -16.89 13.42
CA ALA A 51 -12.80 -16.69 13.13
C ALA A 51 -13.44 -17.97 12.55
N GLY A 52 -12.76 -18.62 11.61
CA GLY A 52 -13.22 -19.86 10.99
C GLY A 52 -13.22 -21.08 11.92
N TYR A 53 -12.30 -21.17 12.89
CA TYR A 53 -12.23 -22.30 13.83
C TYR A 53 -13.23 -22.17 14.98
N TYR A 54 -13.37 -20.97 15.55
CA TYR A 54 -14.21 -20.76 16.73
C TYR A 54 -15.67 -20.44 16.40
N GLY A 55 -15.99 -20.02 15.17
CA GLY A 55 -17.35 -19.84 14.63
C GLY A 55 -18.40 -19.33 15.63
N GLY A 56 -18.75 -18.04 15.58
CA GLY A 56 -19.73 -17.44 16.50
C GLY A 56 -19.35 -16.02 16.90
N VAL A 57 -19.19 -15.75 18.20
CA VAL A 57 -18.93 -14.39 18.74
C VAL A 57 -17.69 -13.73 18.13
N PHE A 58 -16.65 -14.49 17.80
CA PHE A 58 -15.46 -13.96 17.13
C PHE A 58 -15.73 -13.51 15.68
N ASP A 59 -16.58 -14.23 14.96
CA ASP A 59 -17.00 -13.87 13.61
C ASP A 59 -17.86 -12.60 13.63
N GLU A 60 -18.76 -12.50 14.62
CA GLU A 60 -19.64 -11.34 14.81
C GLU A 60 -18.86 -10.05 15.16
N ILE A 61 -17.80 -10.16 15.97
CA ILE A 61 -16.88 -9.04 16.25
C ILE A 61 -16.08 -8.67 15.00
N LEU A 62 -15.57 -9.65 14.25
CA LEU A 62 -14.80 -9.41 13.03
C LEU A 62 -15.66 -8.68 11.99
N LEU A 63 -16.86 -9.20 11.71
CA LEU A 63 -17.85 -8.59 10.82
C LEU A 63 -18.26 -7.20 11.30
N GLY A 64 -18.42 -6.99 12.61
CA GLY A 64 -18.75 -5.69 13.18
C GLY A 64 -17.68 -4.63 12.92
N ILE A 65 -16.40 -4.97 13.09
CA ILE A 65 -15.28 -4.06 12.79
C ILE A 65 -15.21 -3.79 11.28
N LEU A 66 -15.37 -4.82 10.46
CA LEU A 66 -15.27 -4.74 9.00
C LEU A 66 -16.41 -3.90 8.39
N ASN A 67 -17.58 -3.88 9.02
CA ASN A 67 -18.71 -3.04 8.61
C ASN A 67 -18.50 -1.56 8.97
N PHE A 68 -17.73 -1.27 10.02
CA PHE A 68 -17.47 0.09 10.48
C PHE A 68 -16.37 0.81 9.67
N LEU A 69 -15.49 0.04 9.02
CA LEU A 69 -14.35 0.52 8.24
C LEU A 69 -14.73 0.80 6.78
#